data_AF-X1S5M0-F1
#
_entry.id   AF-X1S5M0-F1
#
_cell.length_a   1.000
_cell.length_b   1.000
_cell.length_c   1.000
_cell.angle_alpha   90.00
_cell.angle_beta   90.00
_cell.angle_gamma   90.00
#
_symmetry.space_group_name_H-M   'P 1'
#
loop_
_entity.id
_entity.type
_entity.pdbx_description
1 polymer ?
#
loop_
_entity_poly.entity_id
_entity_poly.type
_entity_poly.pdbx_seq_one_letter_code
_entity_poly.pdbx_strand_id
1 'polypeptide(L)' 'ARVRGEIVDKYPEIAGILDKVFETLDLVTLQTLNAKIAVEGRNAADVANEYLVSKGFLK' A
#
# COMPACT_ATOMS: atom_id res chain seq x y z
N ALA A 1 -2.71 0.94 -10.15
CA ALA A 1 -4.02 0.61 -9.55
C ALA A 1 -5.14 0.90 -10.55
N ARG A 2 -6.32 0.27 -10.41
CA ARG A 2 -7.52 0.62 -11.20
C ARG A 2 -8.57 1.24 -10.27
N VAL A 3 -8.96 2.48 -10.55
CA VAL A 3 -10.03 3.22 -9.85
C VAL A 3 -11.09 3.62 -10.89
N ARG A 4 -12.36 3.72 -10.51
CA ARG A 4 -13.44 4.16 -11.41
C ARG A 4 -13.27 5.65 -11.77
N GLY A 5 -13.50 6.01 -13.04
CA GLY A 5 -13.33 7.38 -13.54
C GLY A 5 -14.07 8.42 -12.72
N GLU A 6 -15.37 8.20 -12.45
CA GLU A 6 -16.20 9.10 -11.63
C GLU A 6 -15.62 9.40 -10.23
N ILE A 7 -14.86 8.46 -9.65
CA ILE A 7 -14.20 8.65 -8.35
C ILE A 7 -12.91 9.45 -8.50
N VAL A 8 -12.14 9.19 -9.56
CA VAL A 8 -10.92 9.95 -9.87
C VAL A 8 -11.26 11.41 -10.19
N ASP A 9 -12.37 11.66 -10.90
CA ASP A 9 -12.82 13.02 -11.22
C ASP A 9 -13.21 13.81 -9.96
N LYS A 10 -13.80 13.13 -8.97
CA LYS A 10 -14.20 13.74 -7.70
C LYS A 10 -13.04 13.91 -6.72
N TYR A 11 -12.03 13.04 -6.81
CA TYR A 11 -10.88 12.99 -5.91
C TYR A 11 -9.58 12.77 -6.70
N PRO A 12 -9.13 13.78 -7.47
CA PRO A 12 -7.95 13.65 -8.34
C PRO A 12 -6.66 13.37 -7.56
N GLU A 13 -6.61 13.73 -6.27
CA GLU A 13 -5.48 13.47 -5.37
C GLU A 13 -5.21 11.97 -5.14
N ILE A 14 -6.22 11.10 -5.34
CA ILE A 14 -6.06 9.64 -5.17
C ILE A 14 -4.94 9.10 -6.03
N ALA A 15 -4.83 9.56 -7.29
CA ALA A 15 -3.79 9.10 -8.20
C ALA A 15 -2.39 9.39 -7.64
N GLY A 16 -2.11 10.65 -7.29
CA GLY A 16 -0.80 11.05 -6.77
C GLY A 16 -0.45 10.43 -5.40
N ILE A 17 -1.45 10.13 -4.57
CA ILE A 17 -1.24 9.42 -3.30
C ILE A 17 -0.89 7.95 -3.59
N LEU A 18 -1.67 7.27 -4.43
CA LEU A 18 -1.44 5.87 -4.75
C LEU A 18 -0.12 5.66 -5.48
N ASP A 19 0.23 6.52 -6.43
CA ASP A 19 1.48 6.42 -7.19
C ASP A 19 2.70 6.40 -6.25
N LYS A 20 2.77 7.33 -5.29
CA LYS A 20 3.84 7.36 -4.27
C LYS A 20 3.90 6.09 -3.42
N VAL A 21 2.74 5.52 -3.10
CA VAL A 21 2.70 4.24 -2.35
C VAL A 21 3.23 3.11 -3.23
N PHE A 22 2.78 2.99 -4.47
CA PHE A 22 3.19 1.92 -5.39
C PHE A 22 4.67 1.98 -5.76
N GLU A 23 5.27 3.17 -5.85
CA GLU A 23 6.71 3.35 -6.05
C GLU A 23 7.55 2.66 -4.96
N THR A 24 7.00 2.50 -3.75
CA THR A 24 7.70 1.85 -2.63
C THR A 24 7.49 0.33 -2.58
N LEU A 25 6.55 -0.21 -3.36
CA LEU A 25 6.15 -1.63 -3.37
C LEU A 25 6.89 -2.43 -4.45
N ASP A 26 8.21 -2.42 -4.41
CA ASP A 26 9.04 -3.24 -5.30
C ASP A 26 8.93 -4.75 -5.01
N LEU A 27 9.56 -5.58 -5.86
CA LEU A 27 9.52 -7.03 -5.75
C LEU A 27 9.94 -7.55 -4.36
N VAL A 28 11.07 -7.06 -3.85
CA VAL A 28 11.65 -7.52 -2.58
C VAL A 28 10.76 -7.09 -1.41
N THR A 29 10.24 -5.86 -1.47
CA THR A 29 9.31 -5.32 -0.49
C THR A 29 8.03 -6.16 -0.44
N LEU A 30 7.40 -6.42 -1.60
CA LEU A 30 6.18 -7.23 -1.67
C LEU A 30 6.41 -8.66 -1.19
N GLN A 31 7.54 -9.28 -1.54
CA GLN A 31 7.89 -10.61 -1.05
C GLN A 31 8.04 -10.63 0.47
N THR A 32 8.70 -9.61 1.04
CA THR A 32 8.89 -9.48 2.49
C THR A 32 7.55 -9.31 3.21
N LEU A 33 6.67 -8.43 2.70
CA LEU A 33 5.35 -8.21 3.30
C LEU A 33 4.46 -9.46 3.20
N ASN A 34 4.50 -10.16 2.07
CA ASN A 34 3.75 -11.41 1.89
C ASN A 34 4.27 -12.55 2.77
N ALA A 35 5.58 -12.64 3.01
CA ALA A 35 6.17 -13.65 3.90
C ALA A 35 5.67 -13.47 5.35
N LYS A 36 5.58 -12.23 5.84
CA LYS A 36 4.99 -11.93 7.15
C LYS A 36 3.56 -12.47 7.31
N ILE A 37 2.79 -12.47 6.23
CA ILE A 37 1.40 -12.96 6.25
C ILE A 37 1.37 -14.47 6.10
N ALA A 38 1.96 -15.00 5.02
CA ALA A 38 1.80 -16.40 4.63
C ALA A 38 2.64 -17.37 5.46
N VAL A 39 3.79 -16.91 6.00
CA VAL A 39 4.74 -17.76 6.74
C VAL A 39 4.65 -17.46 8.24
N GLU A 40 4.70 -16.18 8.62
CA GLU A 40 4.68 -15.79 10.04
C GLU A 40 3.25 -15.68 10.61
N GLY A 41 2.21 -15.80 9.77
CA GLY A 41 0.81 -15.79 10.20
C GLY A 41 0.30 -14.42 10.68
N ARG A 42 0.98 -13.33 10.34
CA ARG A 42 0.58 -11.98 10.75
C ARG A 42 -0.68 -11.53 10.02
N ASN A 43 -1.50 -10.72 10.71
CA ASN A 43 -2.67 -10.10 10.10
C ASN A 43 -2.25 -9.12 8.99
N ALA A 44 -2.88 -9.24 7.82
CA ALA A 44 -2.55 -8.42 6.66
C ALA A 44 -2.79 -6.91 6.87
N ALA A 45 -3.83 -6.53 7.64
CA ALA A 45 -4.13 -5.14 7.92
C ALA A 45 -3.04 -4.51 8.82
N ASP A 46 -2.56 -5.24 9.82
CA ASP A 46 -1.49 -4.77 10.70
C ASP A 46 -0.18 -4.61 9.93
N VAL A 47 0.16 -5.60 9.08
CA VAL A 47 1.36 -5.55 8.22
C VAL A 47 1.30 -4.35 7.27
N ALA A 48 0.13 -4.08 6.67
CA ALA A 48 -0.07 -2.92 5.80
C ALA A 48 0.04 -1.60 6.57
N ASN A 49 -0.59 -1.51 7.74
CA ASN A 49 -0.56 -0.31 8.58
C ASN A 49 0.87 0.02 9.02
N GLU A 50 1.59 -0.96 9.57
CA GLU A 50 3.00 -0.79 9.97
C GLU A 50 3.89 -0.36 8.80
N TYR A 51 3.70 -0.97 7.63
CA TYR A 51 4.46 -0.62 6.44
C TYR A 51 4.21 0.85 6.04
N LEU A 52 2.95 1.25 5.93
CA LEU A 52 2.58 2.61 5.55
C LEU A 52 3.03 3.65 6.60
N VAL A 53 2.96 3.33 7.89
CA VAL A 53 3.51 4.18 8.97
C VAL A 53 5.04 4.30 8.84
N SER A 54 5.75 3.19 8.60
CA SER A 54 7.22 3.20 8.44
C SER A 54 7.70 4.01 7.23
N LYS A 55 6.85 4.15 6.20
CA LYS A 55 7.09 4.98 5.01
C LYS A 55 6.59 6.42 5.16
N GLY A 56 5.95 6.74 6.28
CA GLY A 56 5.40 8.07 6.56
C GLY A 56 4.11 8.40 5.81
N PHE A 57 3.43 7.41 5.25
CA PHE A 57 2.14 7.60 4.58
C PHE A 57 0.96 7.64 5.56
N LEU A 58 1.10 7.02 6.73
CA LEU A 58 0.12 7.02 7.83
C LEU A 58 0.80 7.42 9.16
N LYS A 59 -0.01 7.77 10.16
CA LYS A 59 0.41 8.09 11.53
C LYS A 59 -0.20 7.11 12.52
#